data_AF-A0A8T0Q8X3-F1
#
_entry.id   AF-A0A8T0Q8X3-F1
#
_cell.length_a   1.000
_cell.length_b   1.000
_cell.length_c   1.000
_cell.angle_alpha   90.00
_cell.angle_beta   90.00
_cell.angle_gamma   90.00
#
_symmetry.space_group_name_H-M   'P 1'
#
loop_
_entity.id
_entity.type
_entity.pdbx_description
1 polymer ?
#
loop_
_entity_poly.entity_id
_entity_poly.type
_entity_poly.pdbx_seq_one_letter_code
_entity_poly.pdbx_strand_id
1 'polypeptide(L)'
;MAAGGAFPVVDLAPFFTEDDSGGRAHATEAVLEACRTHGCFSVVNHGPSSWRALELSAAFFALPVDEKVRARQAEGTVAPVPAGYAPQPAHSADKLETILMFDPKLGFNEYPP
;
A
#
# COMPACT_ATOMS: atom_id res chain seq x y z
N MET A 1 -18.61 24.33 -15.78
CA MET A 1 -17.29 24.54 -15.16
C MET A 1 -17.30 23.74 -13.86
N ALA A 2 -16.69 22.55 -13.84
CA ALA A 2 -16.52 21.83 -12.58
C ALA A 2 -15.62 22.69 -11.70
N ALA A 3 -16.10 23.11 -10.53
CA ALA A 3 -15.21 23.65 -9.52
C ALA A 3 -14.18 22.54 -9.25
N GLY A 4 -12.90 22.80 -9.51
CA GLY A 4 -11.82 21.89 -9.16
C GLY A 4 -11.78 21.78 -7.63
N GLY A 5 -12.60 20.89 -7.07
CA GLY A 5 -12.64 20.62 -5.64
C GLY A 5 -11.28 20.09 -5.20
N ALA A 6 -10.76 20.64 -4.10
CA ALA A 6 -9.55 20.11 -3.49
C ALA A 6 -9.76 18.63 -3.16
N PHE A 7 -8.77 17.79 -3.48
CA PHE A 7 -8.80 16.37 -3.15
C PHE A 7 -8.95 16.19 -1.62
N PRO A 8 -9.89 15.38 -1.12
CA PRO A 8 -10.12 15.28 0.31
C PRO A 8 -8.88 14.79 1.07
N VAL A 9 -8.57 15.45 2.17
CA VAL A 9 -7.54 15.05 3.13
C VAL A 9 -8.20 14.85 4.48
N VAL A 10 -8.03 13.67 5.07
CA VAL A 10 -8.62 13.30 6.37
C VAL A 10 -7.53 13.17 7.42
N ASP A 11 -7.71 13.84 8.56
CA ASP A 11 -6.85 13.70 9.73
C ASP A 11 -7.29 12.52 10.59
N LEU A 12 -6.39 11.56 10.80
CA LEU A 12 -6.64 10.37 11.61
C LEU A 12 -6.05 10.44 13.03
N ALA A 13 -5.42 11.56 13.41
CA ALA A 13 -4.88 11.76 14.77
C ALA A 13 -5.87 11.41 15.91
N PRO A 14 -7.19 11.71 15.80
CA PRO A 14 -8.15 11.36 16.86
C PRO A 14 -8.26 9.86 17.16
N PHE A 15 -7.94 8.99 16.20
CA PHE A 15 -7.95 7.53 16.42
C PHE A 15 -6.76 7.04 17.25
N PHE A 16 -5.71 7.85 17.39
CA PHE A 16 -4.52 7.53 18.18
C PHE A 16 -4.46 8.30 19.51
N THR A 17 -5.47 9.12 19.80
CA THR A 17 -5.57 9.91 21.03
C THR A 17 -6.55 9.23 21.99
N GLU A 18 -6.11 8.99 23.22
CA GLU A 18 -6.99 8.45 24.26
C GLU A 18 -8.14 9.43 24.57
N ASP A 19 -9.32 8.89 24.86
CA ASP A 19 -10.54 9.62 25.25
C ASP A 19 -11.11 10.68 24.28
N ASP A 20 -10.56 10.84 23.07
CA ASP A 20 -11.12 11.77 22.06
C ASP A 20 -12.29 11.18 21.23
N SER A 21 -13.42 10.92 21.91
CA SER A 21 -14.62 10.39 21.24
C SER A 21 -15.22 11.34 20.20
N GLY A 22 -15.17 12.65 20.47
CA GLY A 22 -15.68 13.70 19.58
C GLY A 22 -14.85 13.83 18.30
N GLY A 23 -13.52 13.85 18.42
CA GLY A 23 -12.63 13.87 17.27
C GLY A 23 -12.74 12.60 16.43
N ARG A 24 -12.89 11.42 17.06
CA ARG A 24 -13.14 10.17 16.32
C ARG A 24 -14.44 10.20 15.53
N ALA A 25 -15.52 10.74 16.11
CA ALA A 25 -16.79 10.88 15.39
C ALA A 25 -16.65 11.83 14.20
N HIS A 26 -15.96 12.96 14.36
CA HIS A 26 -15.71 13.91 13.29
C HIS A 26 -14.85 13.32 12.15
N ALA A 27 -13.74 12.65 12.49
CA ALA A 27 -12.89 11.98 11.51
C ALA A 27 -13.62 10.85 10.77
N THR A 28 -14.51 10.12 11.45
CA THR A 28 -15.37 9.10 10.83
C THR A 28 -16.32 9.71 9.79
N GLU A 29 -16.97 10.83 10.11
CA GLU A 29 -17.85 11.52 9.15
C GLU A 29 -17.06 12.07 7.96
N ALA A 30 -15.85 12.60 8.19
CA ALA A 30 -14.97 13.05 7.11
C ALA A 30 -14.58 11.92 6.15
N VAL A 31 -14.27 10.72 6.67
CA VAL A 31 -14.05 9.52 5.84
C VAL A 31 -15.30 9.18 5.04
N LEU A 32 -16.47 9.15 5.69
CA LEU A 32 -17.73 8.79 5.06
C LEU A 32 -18.04 9.76 3.90
N GLU A 33 -17.92 11.06 4.13
CA GLU A 33 -18.20 12.07 3.11
C GLU A 33 -17.22 11.98 1.93
N ALA A 34 -15.93 11.79 2.20
CA ALA A 34 -14.93 11.62 1.15
C ALA A 34 -15.18 10.37 0.30
N CYS A 35 -15.56 9.25 0.93
CA CYS A 35 -15.99 8.03 0.23
C CYS A 35 -17.23 8.27 -0.64
N ARG A 36 -18.23 9.01 -0.15
CA ARG A 36 -19.49 9.25 -0.87
C ARG A 36 -19.33 10.20 -2.05
N THR A 37 -18.44 11.18 -1.94
CA THR A 37 -18.29 12.25 -2.93
C THR A 37 -17.16 12.03 -3.93
N HIS A 38 -16.05 11.42 -3.50
CA HIS A 38 -14.85 11.23 -4.32
C HIS A 38 -14.48 9.77 -4.54
N GLY A 39 -14.89 8.86 -3.64
CA GLY A 39 -14.50 7.44 -3.67
C GLY A 39 -13.06 7.17 -3.22
N CYS A 40 -12.27 8.22 -2.99
CA CYS A 40 -10.89 8.15 -2.49
C CYS A 40 -10.49 9.45 -1.78
N PHE A 41 -9.50 9.38 -0.91
CA PHE A 41 -8.98 10.50 -0.13
C PHE A 41 -7.54 10.24 0.33
N SER A 42 -6.82 11.30 0.72
CA SER A 42 -5.52 11.19 1.39
C SER A 42 -5.72 11.20 2.91
N VAL A 43 -4.82 10.55 3.63
CA VAL A 43 -4.82 10.55 5.09
C VAL A 43 -3.55 11.17 5.66
N VAL A 44 -3.69 11.91 6.75
CA VAL A 44 -2.58 12.45 7.54
C VAL A 44 -2.67 11.98 8.98
N ASN A 45 -1.54 12.00 9.70
CA ASN A 45 -1.44 11.54 11.09
C ASN A 45 -2.00 10.11 11.32
N HIS A 46 -1.80 9.22 10.34
CA HIS A 46 -2.36 7.86 10.31
C HIS A 46 -1.56 6.83 11.13
N GLY A 47 -0.75 7.30 12.08
CA GLY A 47 0.04 6.46 12.98
C GLY A 47 1.49 6.28 12.52
N PRO A 48 2.09 5.08 12.68
CA PRO A 48 3.52 4.87 12.47
C PRO A 48 3.95 5.21 11.04
N SER A 49 5.11 5.87 10.92
CA SER A 49 5.64 6.30 9.63
C SER A 49 6.03 5.11 8.75
N SER A 50 5.57 5.13 7.50
CA SER A 50 5.87 4.14 6.46
C SER A 50 7.22 4.37 5.76
N TRP A 51 8.03 5.35 6.20
CA TRP A 51 9.30 5.72 5.57
C TRP A 51 10.22 4.51 5.35
N ARG A 52 10.33 3.62 6.34
CA ARG A 52 11.21 2.46 6.26
C ARG A 52 10.79 1.48 5.16
N ALA A 53 9.47 1.32 4.95
CA ALA A 53 8.96 0.47 3.89
C ALA A 53 9.26 1.05 2.50
N LEU A 54 9.19 2.38 2.35
CA LEU A 54 9.56 3.07 1.11
C LEU A 54 11.06 2.92 0.81
N GLU A 55 11.92 3.05 1.81
CA GLU A 55 13.37 2.84 1.64
C GLU A 55 13.70 1.41 1.20
N LEU A 56 13.13 0.42 1.89
CA LEU A 56 13.35 -0.99 1.56
C LEU A 56 12.80 -1.34 0.18
N SER A 57 11.66 -0.76 -0.20
CA SER A 57 11.10 -0.91 -1.55
C SER A 57 12.05 -0.33 -2.61
N ALA A 58 12.56 0.89 -2.40
CA ALA A 58 13.50 1.51 -3.32
C ALA A 58 14.81 0.70 -3.43
N ALA A 59 15.33 0.20 -2.30
CA ALA A 59 16.51 -0.64 -2.27
C ALA A 59 16.31 -1.95 -3.03
N PHE A 60 15.17 -2.63 -2.83
CA PHE A 60 14.84 -3.86 -3.54
C PHE A 60 14.78 -3.67 -5.06
N PHE A 61 14.10 -2.62 -5.52
CA PHE A 61 13.93 -2.39 -6.96
C PHE A 61 15.21 -1.93 -7.66
N ALA A 62 16.16 -1.36 -6.90
CA ALA A 62 17.51 -1.03 -7.39
C ALA A 62 18.40 -2.27 -7.60
N LEU A 63 18.03 -3.45 -7.09
CA LEU A 63 18.79 -4.68 -7.28
C LEU A 63 18.80 -5.14 -8.76
N PRO A 64 19.83 -5.87 -9.19
CA PRO A 64 19.84 -6.57 -10.46
C PRO A 64 18.62 -7.49 -10.64
N VAL A 65 18.18 -7.67 -11.88
CA VAL A 65 16.98 -8.48 -12.19
C VAL A 65 17.13 -9.92 -11.71
N ASP A 66 18.32 -10.51 -11.81
CA ASP A 66 18.61 -11.87 -11.34
C ASP A 66 18.49 -12.03 -9.83
N GLU A 67 18.72 -10.96 -9.06
CA GLU A 67 18.46 -10.94 -7.62
C GLU A 67 16.97 -10.77 -7.32
N LYS A 68 16.29 -9.85 -8.00
CA LYS A 68 14.84 -9.65 -7.84
C LYS A 68 14.04 -10.91 -8.17
N VAL A 69 14.46 -11.66 -9.18
CA VAL A 69 13.84 -12.94 -9.59
C VAL A 69 13.90 -14.01 -8.49
N ARG A 70 14.85 -13.93 -7.55
CA ARG A 70 14.91 -14.87 -6.41
C ARG A 70 13.76 -14.66 -5.42
N ALA A 71 13.13 -13.48 -5.42
CA ALA A 71 11.95 -13.18 -4.62
C ALA A 71 10.63 -13.61 -5.30
N ARG A 72 10.66 -14.49 -6.31
CA ARG A 72 9.46 -15.10 -6.89
C ARG A 72 8.85 -16.12 -5.92
N GLN A 73 7.54 -16.34 -6.03
CA GLN A 73 6.91 -17.49 -5.38
C GLN A 73 7.64 -18.80 -5.73
N ALA A 74 7.80 -19.66 -4.72
CA ALA A 74 8.35 -20.99 -4.93
C ALA A 74 7.40 -21.82 -5.80
N GLU A 75 7.97 -22.67 -6.65
CA GLU A 75 7.19 -23.59 -7.47
C GLU A 75 6.34 -24.51 -6.58
N GLY A 76 5.06 -24.65 -6.93
CA GLY A 76 4.11 -25.47 -6.16
C GLY A 76 3.45 -24.77 -4.98
N THR A 77 3.82 -23.53 -4.64
CA THR A 77 3.07 -22.73 -3.66
C THR A 77 1.69 -22.40 -4.20
N VAL A 78 0.65 -22.75 -3.46
CA VAL A 78 -0.74 -22.39 -3.77
C VAL A 78 -1.13 -21.20 -2.92
N ALA A 79 -1.16 -20.01 -3.53
CA ALA A 79 -1.60 -18.77 -2.90
C ALA A 79 -2.87 -18.22 -3.60
N PRO A 80 -3.68 -17.38 -2.93
CA PRO A 80 -4.89 -16.79 -3.54
C PRO A 80 -4.58 -15.96 -4.80
N VAL A 81 -3.43 -15.30 -4.81
CA VAL A 81 -2.85 -14.65 -5.98
C VAL A 81 -1.33 -14.92 -6.00
N PRO A 82 -0.70 -14.95 -7.19
CA PRO A 82 0.73 -15.22 -7.31
C PRO A 82 1.57 -14.20 -6.51
N ALA A 83 2.30 -14.66 -5.49
CA ALA A 83 3.16 -13.81 -4.65
C ALA A 83 4.58 -13.67 -5.23
N GLY A 84 5.32 -12.66 -4.76
CA GLY A 84 6.69 -12.39 -5.13
C GLY A 84 6.87 -11.44 -6.31
N TYR A 85 8.10 -11.35 -6.80
CA TYR A 85 8.49 -10.45 -7.88
C TYR A 85 7.98 -10.91 -9.25
N ALA A 86 7.26 -10.04 -9.94
CA ALA A 86 6.79 -10.25 -11.31
C ALA A 86 7.31 -9.12 -12.21
N PRO A 87 8.18 -9.44 -13.20
CA PRO A 87 8.48 -8.49 -14.26
C PRO A 87 7.26 -8.36 -15.19
N GLN A 88 7.10 -7.18 -15.79
CA GLN A 88 5.97 -6.99 -16.69
C GLN A 88 6.11 -7.86 -17.96
N PRO A 89 4.99 -8.36 -18.51
CA PRO A 89 5.01 -9.01 -19.81
C PRO A 89 5.56 -8.08 -20.89
N ALA A 90 6.33 -8.65 -21.85
CA ALA A 90 6.98 -7.89 -22.92
C ALA A 90 6.02 -7.09 -23.82
N HIS A 91 4.72 -7.37 -23.79
CA HIS A 91 3.70 -6.70 -24.59
C HIS A 91 3.01 -5.54 -23.86
N SER A 92 3.37 -5.26 -22.60
CA SER A 92 2.79 -4.12 -21.88
C SER A 92 3.42 -2.80 -22.33
N ALA A 93 2.59 -1.76 -22.50
CA ALA A 93 3.05 -0.41 -22.78
C ALA A 93 3.67 0.25 -21.54
N ASP A 94 3.20 -0.15 -20.36
CA ASP A 94 3.76 0.28 -19.08
C ASP A 94 5.04 -0.50 -18.78
N LYS A 95 5.99 0.15 -18.09
CA LYS A 95 7.27 -0.44 -17.64
C LYS A 95 7.33 -0.51 -16.12
N LEU A 96 6.29 -1.05 -15.53
CA LEU A 96 6.12 -1.29 -14.10
C LEU A 96 6.64 -2.66 -13.72
N GLU A 97 7.45 -2.71 -12.68
CA GLU A 97 7.80 -3.94 -12.00
C GLU A 97 7.07 -4.01 -10.66
N THR A 98 6.66 -5.21 -10.26
CA THR A 98 5.84 -5.40 -9.06
C THR A 98 6.42 -6.49 -8.18
N ILE A 99 6.31 -6.30 -6.87
CA ILE A 99 6.47 -7.38 -5.88
C ILE A 99 5.21 -7.40 -5.01
N LEU A 100 4.57 -8.56 -4.94
CA LEU A 100 3.41 -8.78 -4.08
C LEU A 100 3.83 -9.65 -2.90
N MET A 101 3.53 -9.23 -1.68
CA MET A 101 3.87 -10.01 -0.48
C MET A 101 2.65 -10.08 0.44
N PHE A 102 2.41 -11.27 0.96
CA PHE A 102 1.53 -11.51 2.10
C PHE A 102 2.32 -11.45 3.40
N ASP A 103 1.61 -11.37 4.51
CA ASP A 103 2.19 -11.61 5.83
C ASP A 103 2.87 -13.00 5.83
N PRO A 104 4.18 -13.09 6.16
CA PRO A 104 4.93 -14.35 6.16
C PRO A 104 4.32 -15.43 7.06
N LYS A 105 3.54 -15.04 8.08
CA LYS A 105 2.80 -15.98 8.95
C LYS A 105 1.78 -16.81 8.18
N LEU A 106 1.35 -16.35 7.00
CA LEU A 106 0.46 -17.08 6.12
C LEU A 106 1.19 -18.16 5.29
N GLY A 107 2.53 -18.16 5.29
CA GLY A 107 3.34 -19.18 4.62
C GLY A 107 3.36 -19.10 3.09
N PHE A 108 2.82 -18.04 2.49
CA PHE A 108 2.77 -17.87 1.03
C PHE A 108 4.05 -17.29 0.43
N ASN A 109 4.85 -16.58 1.22
CA ASN A 109 6.11 -15.98 0.79
C ASN A 109 7.03 -15.72 1.98
N GLU A 110 8.32 -15.59 1.69
CA GLU A 110 9.30 -14.98 2.57
C GLU A 110 9.52 -13.52 2.15
N TYR A 111 10.01 -12.68 3.06
CA TYR A 111 10.39 -11.32 2.69
C TYR A 111 11.77 -11.31 2.02
N PRO A 112 11.99 -10.44 1.01
CA PRO A 112 13.32 -10.21 0.46
C PRO A 112 14.30 -9.78 1.56
N PRO A 113 15.59 -10.13 1.42
CA PRO A 113 16.64 -9.72 2.35
C PRO A 113 16.83 -8.19 2.40
#